data_AF-A0A976GUR9-F1
#
_entry.id   AF-A0A976GUR9-F1
#
_cell.length_a   1.000
_cell.length_b   1.000
_cell.length_c   1.000
_cell.angle_alpha   90.00
_cell.angle_beta   90.00
_cell.angle_gamma   90.00
#
_symmetry.space_group_name_H-M   'P 1'
#
loop_
_entity.id
_entity.type
_entity.pdbx_description
1 polymer ?
#
loop_
_entity_poly.entity_id
_entity_poly.type
_entity_poly.pdbx_seq_one_letter_code
_entity_poly.pdbx_strand_id
1 'polypeptide(L)'
;GINEIPEKPSTVFIIGTKNEVKEVVFFWENRNESNQNETKIEIFTIDNATKYHLSIDTTTEKNTKSEYDFPKKYLYEPFPAILKAGAFQYFAQKYNLKKLHLHTHLYTSEVICEEAQGRIFEIENICQYNKKEIQRLLPDKKANITIRNFPENVAEIRKKLALTEGGNRYIFACKNKEDKLILIICKKIDEKK
;
A
#
# COMPACT_ATOMS: atom_id res chain seq x y z
N GLY A 1 -0.30 10.04 23.81
CA GLY A 1 -0.16 9.42 22.45
C GLY A 1 0.86 8.29 22.47
N ILE A 2 1.01 7.46 21.42
CA ILE A 2 1.84 6.22 21.40
C ILE A 2 3.24 6.32 22.05
N ASN A 3 3.85 7.51 22.07
CA ASN A 3 5.13 7.78 22.74
C ASN A 3 5.06 7.82 24.28
N GLU A 4 3.88 7.68 24.88
CA GLU A 4 3.64 7.65 26.34
C GLU A 4 3.52 6.22 26.88
N ILE A 5 3.63 5.20 26.03
CA ILE A 5 3.58 3.81 26.46
C ILE A 5 4.95 3.45 27.05
N PRO A 6 5.04 3.22 28.37
CA PRO A 6 6.32 3.12 29.07
C PRO A 6 7.10 1.84 28.73
N GLU A 7 6.41 0.79 28.27
CA GLU A 7 7.02 -0.52 28.00
C GLU A 7 6.66 -1.06 26.62
N LYS A 8 7.64 -1.65 25.93
CA LYS A 8 7.48 -2.23 24.60
C LYS A 8 6.54 -3.45 24.62
N PRO A 9 5.46 -3.47 23.81
CA PRO A 9 4.47 -4.54 23.83
C PRO A 9 5.04 -5.91 23.39
N SER A 10 4.52 -6.95 24.04
CA SER A 10 4.32 -8.34 23.57
C SER A 10 4.21 -8.49 22.07
N THR A 11 2.99 -8.16 21.71
CA THR A 11 2.40 -8.30 20.41
C THR A 11 1.56 -7.06 20.16
N VAL A 12 1.59 -6.58 18.92
CA VAL A 12 0.67 -5.57 18.44
C VAL A 12 -0.26 -6.23 17.44
N PHE A 13 -1.55 -6.24 17.73
CA PHE A 13 -2.57 -6.69 16.81
C PHE A 13 -3.08 -5.49 16.03
N ILE A 14 -3.17 -5.62 14.70
CA ILE A 14 -3.71 -4.60 13.81
C ILE A 14 -4.82 -5.25 13.02
N ILE A 15 -6.05 -4.83 13.30
CA ILE A 15 -7.26 -5.46 12.80
C ILE A 15 -7.99 -4.46 11.91
N GLY A 16 -8.33 -4.85 10.69
CA GLY A 16 -9.00 -3.98 9.75
C GLY A 16 -9.87 -4.71 8.74
N THR A 17 -10.43 -3.93 7.83
CA THR A 17 -11.08 -4.39 6.62
C THR A 17 -10.20 -4.06 5.41
N LYS A 18 -10.64 -4.40 4.20
CA LYS A 18 -9.94 -3.98 2.97
C LYS A 18 -9.89 -2.46 2.79
N ASN A 19 -10.73 -1.70 3.52
CA ASN A 19 -10.90 -0.26 3.33
C ASN A 19 -10.30 0.59 4.45
N GLU A 20 -10.20 0.06 5.68
CA GLU A 20 -9.71 0.82 6.83
C GLU A 20 -9.20 -0.09 7.95
N VAL A 21 -8.35 0.47 8.81
CA VAL A 21 -8.00 -0.14 10.10
C VAL A 21 -9.12 0.15 11.08
N LYS A 22 -9.54 -0.87 11.82
CA LYS A 22 -10.60 -0.76 12.84
C LYS A 22 -10.00 -0.63 14.23
N GLU A 23 -9.02 -1.47 14.56
CA GLU A 23 -8.47 -1.55 15.90
C GLU A 23 -6.97 -1.79 15.88
N VAL A 24 -6.29 -1.27 16.90
CA VAL A 24 -4.90 -1.59 17.23
C VAL A 24 -4.86 -1.99 18.69
N VAL A 25 -4.51 -3.24 18.98
CA VAL A 25 -4.47 -3.80 20.34
C VAL A 25 -3.03 -4.07 20.72
N PHE A 26 -2.63 -3.57 21.88
CA PHE A 26 -1.31 -3.82 22.46
C PHE A 26 -1.46 -4.87 23.55
N PHE A 27 -0.62 -5.88 23.48
CA PHE A 27 -0.61 -6.97 24.46
C PHE A 27 0.76 -7.05 25.11
N TRP A 28 0.82 -7.26 26.42
CA TRP A 28 2.05 -7.45 27.19
C TRP A 28 2.00 -8.80 27.87
N GLU A 29 3.00 -9.62 27.60
CA GLU A 29 3.28 -10.81 28.38
C GLU A 29 4.48 -10.56 29.29
N ASN A 30 4.50 -11.27 30.41
CA ASN A 30 5.64 -11.29 31.29
C ASN A 30 6.76 -12.09 30.60
N ARG A 31 7.76 -11.39 30.05
CA ARG A 31 8.83 -11.99 29.23
C ARG A 31 10.13 -12.12 30.02
N ASN A 32 10.76 -13.30 29.91
CA ASN A 32 12.15 -13.49 30.31
C ASN A 32 13.07 -12.53 29.52
N GLU A 33 14.15 -12.06 30.14
CA GLU A 33 15.05 -11.00 29.62
C GLU A 33 15.53 -11.24 28.17
N SER A 34 15.64 -12.49 27.71
CA SER A 34 16.09 -12.83 26.36
C SER A 34 15.13 -12.43 25.22
N ASN A 35 13.83 -12.22 25.49
CA ASN A 35 12.80 -11.94 24.48
C ASN A 35 12.23 -10.50 24.52
N GLN A 36 12.83 -9.61 25.31
CA GLN A 36 12.29 -8.26 25.53
C GLN A 36 12.47 -7.31 24.33
N ASN A 37 13.38 -7.62 23.41
CA ASN A 37 13.74 -6.70 22.33
C ASN A 37 12.90 -6.82 21.05
N GLU A 38 12.05 -7.84 20.90
CA GLU A 38 11.28 -8.06 19.67
C GLU A 38 9.79 -7.90 19.90
N THR A 39 9.10 -7.13 19.07
CA THR A 39 7.64 -7.05 19.11
C THR A 39 7.08 -7.86 17.96
N LYS A 40 6.20 -8.81 18.26
CA LYS A 40 5.41 -9.49 17.24
C LYS A 40 4.31 -8.57 16.75
N ILE A 41 4.01 -8.59 15.47
CA ILE A 41 2.95 -7.81 14.85
C ILE A 41 2.04 -8.79 14.12
N GLU A 42 0.79 -8.85 14.57
CA GLU A 42 -0.24 -9.71 14.04
C GLU A 42 -1.24 -8.86 13.26
N ILE A 43 -1.34 -9.10 11.97
CA ILE A 43 -2.09 -8.26 11.04
C ILE A 43 -3.27 -9.07 10.53
N PHE A 44 -4.48 -8.60 10.82
CA PHE A 44 -5.72 -9.21 10.38
C PHE A 44 -6.49 -8.28 9.46
N THR A 45 -6.88 -8.79 8.30
CA THR A 45 -7.87 -8.13 7.44
C THR A 45 -9.09 -9.03 7.31
N ILE A 46 -10.27 -8.51 7.64
CA ILE A 46 -11.54 -9.24 7.57
C ILE A 46 -12.38 -8.61 6.46
N ASP A 47 -12.83 -9.43 5.52
CA ASP A 47 -13.73 -9.03 4.44
C ASP A 47 -14.86 -10.04 4.30
N ASN A 48 -16.03 -9.68 4.86
CA ASN A 48 -17.18 -10.59 4.95
C ASN A 48 -16.79 -11.94 5.59
N ALA A 49 -16.84 -13.03 4.82
CA ALA A 49 -16.46 -14.37 5.27
C ALA A 49 -14.95 -14.64 5.18
N THR A 50 -14.19 -13.84 4.44
CA THR A 50 -12.76 -14.05 4.20
C THR A 50 -11.93 -13.39 5.29
N LYS A 51 -10.95 -14.13 5.81
CA LYS A 51 -9.99 -13.64 6.80
C LYS A 51 -8.58 -13.78 6.24
N TYR A 52 -7.87 -12.67 6.21
CA TYR A 52 -6.45 -12.62 5.86
C TYR A 52 -5.64 -12.40 7.13
N HIS A 53 -4.49 -13.07 7.19
CA HIS A 53 -3.59 -12.99 8.32
C HIS A 53 -2.14 -12.88 7.84
N LEU A 54 -1.37 -12.01 8.48
CA LEU A 54 0.09 -11.96 8.40
C LEU A 54 0.66 -11.81 9.79
N SER A 55 1.72 -12.57 10.07
CA SER A 55 2.56 -12.39 11.25
C SER A 55 3.94 -11.94 10.79
N ILE A 56 4.50 -10.95 11.49
CA ILE A 56 5.85 -10.44 11.30
C ILE A 56 6.37 -9.94 12.65
N ASP A 57 7.68 -9.89 12.84
CA ASP A 57 8.31 -9.20 13.97
C ASP A 57 9.07 -7.95 13.50
N THR A 58 9.36 -7.05 14.44
CA THR A 58 10.07 -5.79 14.14
C THR A 58 11.48 -6.00 13.57
N THR A 59 12.14 -7.11 13.88
CA THR A 59 13.50 -7.42 13.42
C THR A 59 13.47 -7.86 11.95
N THR A 60 12.51 -8.71 11.58
CA THR A 60 12.29 -9.16 10.21
C THR A 60 12.05 -7.99 9.26
N GLU A 61 11.16 -7.06 9.59
CA GLU A 61 10.92 -5.87 8.74
C GLU A 61 12.19 -5.02 8.59
N LYS A 62 12.93 -4.80 9.68
CA LYS A 62 14.16 -4.00 9.68
C LYS A 62 15.28 -4.62 8.83
N ASN A 63 15.40 -5.94 8.86
CA ASN A 63 16.45 -6.68 8.15
C ASN A 63 16.08 -6.98 6.70
N THR A 64 14.79 -6.92 6.36
CA THR A 64 14.33 -7.13 4.99
C THR A 64 14.67 -5.93 4.12
N LYS A 65 15.23 -6.20 2.94
CA LYS A 65 15.51 -5.18 1.92
C LYS A 65 14.64 -5.44 0.71
N SER A 66 13.81 -4.46 0.34
CA SER A 66 13.11 -4.52 -0.94
C SER A 66 14.00 -4.07 -2.08
N GLU A 67 13.75 -4.66 -3.23
CA GLU A 67 14.19 -4.12 -4.51
C GLU A 67 13.18 -3.09 -5.03
N TYR A 68 13.69 -2.14 -5.81
CA TYR A 68 12.92 -1.04 -6.36
C TYR A 68 12.88 -1.08 -7.87
N ASP A 69 11.72 -0.82 -8.46
CA ASP A 69 11.59 -0.76 -9.91
C ASP A 69 10.61 0.31 -10.39
N PHE A 70 10.66 0.60 -11.69
CA PHE A 70 9.60 1.37 -12.34
C PHE A 70 8.31 0.54 -12.39
N PRO A 71 7.13 1.19 -12.50
CA PRO A 71 5.88 0.45 -12.61
C PRO A 71 5.89 -0.49 -13.83
N LYS A 72 5.43 -1.72 -13.62
CA LYS A 72 5.36 -2.82 -14.59
C LYS A 72 3.91 -3.03 -15.04
N LYS A 73 3.55 -4.26 -15.43
CA LYS A 73 2.17 -4.58 -15.83
C LYS A 73 1.15 -4.50 -14.69
N TYR A 74 1.52 -4.93 -13.47
CA TYR A 74 0.59 -4.95 -12.33
C TYR A 74 1.04 -4.03 -11.21
N LEU A 75 0.08 -3.36 -10.57
CA LEU A 75 0.27 -2.50 -9.42
C LEU A 75 -0.48 -3.06 -8.22
N TYR A 76 0.13 -3.00 -7.05
CA TYR A 76 -0.43 -3.49 -5.80
C TYR A 76 -0.41 -2.39 -4.76
N GLU A 77 -1.54 -2.23 -4.08
CA GLU A 77 -1.65 -1.42 -2.87
C GLU A 77 -2.09 -2.33 -1.71
N PRO A 78 -1.23 -2.55 -0.68
CA PRO A 78 -1.56 -3.42 0.44
C PRO A 78 -2.80 -2.97 1.20
N PHE A 79 -3.45 -3.90 1.89
CA PHE A 79 -4.56 -3.55 2.77
C PHE A 79 -4.13 -2.56 3.88
N PRO A 80 -5.06 -1.72 4.37
CA PRO A 80 -4.75 -0.69 5.36
C PRO A 80 -4.10 -1.22 6.64
N ALA A 81 -4.49 -2.40 7.11
CA ALA A 81 -3.88 -3.05 8.28
C ALA A 81 -2.38 -3.32 8.07
N ILE A 82 -1.98 -3.75 6.87
CA ILE A 82 -0.58 -4.00 6.50
C ILE A 82 0.20 -2.68 6.45
N LEU A 83 -0.38 -1.64 5.87
CA LEU A 83 0.25 -0.32 5.82
C LEU A 83 0.43 0.27 7.22
N LYS A 84 -0.55 0.10 8.10
CA LYS A 84 -0.49 0.56 9.50
C LYS A 84 0.52 -0.22 10.32
N ALA A 85 0.73 -1.50 10.00
CA ALA A 85 1.76 -2.35 10.61
C ALA A 85 3.18 -1.93 10.24
N GLY A 86 3.36 -1.13 9.19
CA GLY A 86 4.69 -0.79 8.69
C GLY A 86 5.42 -1.99 8.05
N ALA A 87 4.71 -3.05 7.66
CA ALA A 87 5.27 -4.25 7.04
C ALA A 87 5.62 -4.01 5.55
N PHE A 88 6.41 -2.98 5.28
CA PHE A 88 6.63 -2.43 3.95
C PHE A 88 7.65 -3.22 3.14
N GLN A 89 8.72 -3.68 3.77
CA GLN A 89 9.78 -4.44 3.14
C GLN A 89 9.38 -5.90 3.06
N TYR A 90 8.84 -6.42 4.16
CA TYR A 90 8.33 -7.79 4.22
C TYR A 90 7.20 -8.05 3.22
N PHE A 91 6.26 -7.11 3.01
CA PHE A 91 5.23 -7.29 1.98
C PHE A 91 5.83 -7.49 0.58
N ALA A 92 6.85 -6.71 0.21
CA ALA A 92 7.52 -6.87 -1.08
C ALA A 92 8.18 -8.25 -1.19
N GLN A 93 8.93 -8.65 -0.16
CA GLN A 93 9.65 -9.92 -0.14
C GLN A 93 8.69 -11.12 -0.18
N LYS A 94 7.67 -11.11 0.68
CA LYS A 94 6.70 -12.22 0.82
C LYS A 94 6.02 -12.55 -0.50
N TYR A 95 5.63 -11.53 -1.26
CA TYR A 95 4.93 -11.69 -2.54
C TYR A 95 5.84 -11.56 -3.77
N ASN A 96 7.17 -11.50 -3.57
CA ASN A 96 8.17 -11.31 -4.63
C ASN A 96 7.85 -10.11 -5.56
N LEU A 97 7.47 -8.98 -4.97
CA LEU A 97 7.13 -7.75 -5.67
C LEU A 97 8.27 -6.73 -5.55
N LYS A 98 8.35 -5.78 -6.49
CA LYS A 98 9.27 -4.65 -6.40
C LYS A 98 8.53 -3.42 -5.88
N LYS A 99 9.16 -2.63 -5.01
CA LYS A 99 8.59 -1.34 -4.54
C LYS A 99 8.80 -0.26 -5.60
N LEU A 100 7.88 0.68 -5.71
CA LEU A 100 8.10 1.83 -6.59
C LEU A 100 9.10 2.84 -6.00
N HIS A 101 9.09 3.01 -4.68
CA HIS A 101 9.95 3.93 -3.94
C HIS A 101 9.84 3.61 -2.44
N LEU A 102 10.82 4.05 -1.63
CA LEU A 102 10.85 3.84 -0.18
C LEU A 102 9.55 4.29 0.51
N HIS A 103 9.08 5.50 0.18
CA HIS A 103 7.91 6.14 0.80
C HIS A 103 6.60 6.00 0.00
N THR A 104 6.63 5.42 -1.20
CA THR A 104 5.41 5.32 -2.03
C THR A 104 4.50 4.16 -1.58
N HIS A 105 5.06 3.11 -0.96
CA HIS A 105 4.29 1.96 -0.47
C HIS A 105 3.31 1.35 -1.50
N LEU A 106 3.68 1.44 -2.78
CA LEU A 106 3.07 0.73 -3.90
C LEU A 106 4.10 -0.24 -4.44
N TYR A 107 3.61 -1.36 -4.97
CA TYR A 107 4.43 -2.48 -5.42
C TYR A 107 4.04 -2.87 -6.84
N THR A 108 4.92 -3.56 -7.55
CA THR A 108 4.71 -3.90 -8.95
C THR A 108 5.39 -5.21 -9.38
N SER A 109 4.85 -5.83 -10.43
CA SER A 109 5.38 -7.05 -11.05
C SER A 109 4.94 -7.17 -12.52
N GLU A 110 5.66 -7.98 -13.30
CA GLU A 110 5.25 -8.32 -14.68
C GLU A 110 4.12 -9.35 -14.73
N VAL A 111 4.15 -10.32 -13.80
CA VAL A 111 3.17 -11.39 -13.68
C VAL A 111 2.30 -11.11 -12.46
N ILE A 112 0.99 -11.34 -12.59
CA ILE A 112 0.03 -11.09 -11.51
C ILE A 112 0.32 -11.99 -10.30
N CYS A 113 0.28 -11.43 -9.10
CA CYS A 113 0.34 -12.13 -7.83
C CYS A 113 -1.04 -12.07 -7.16
N GLU A 114 -1.89 -13.05 -7.43
CA GLU A 114 -3.26 -13.11 -6.88
C GLU A 114 -3.27 -13.32 -5.36
N GLU A 115 -2.18 -13.86 -4.78
CA GLU A 115 -2.04 -14.07 -3.33
C GLU A 115 -1.73 -12.79 -2.55
N ALA A 116 -1.37 -11.70 -3.23
CA ALA A 116 -1.03 -10.45 -2.59
C ALA A 116 -2.22 -9.89 -1.79
N GLN A 117 -2.04 -9.71 -0.48
CA GLN A 117 -3.06 -9.15 0.41
C GLN A 117 -3.21 -7.63 0.21
N GLY A 118 -3.90 -7.23 -0.85
CA GLY A 118 -4.09 -5.85 -1.21
C GLY A 118 -5.04 -5.67 -2.39
N ARG A 119 -5.23 -4.42 -2.82
CA ARG A 119 -5.90 -4.10 -4.08
C ARG A 119 -4.91 -4.32 -5.23
N ILE A 120 -5.34 -5.08 -6.23
CA ILE A 120 -4.54 -5.39 -7.43
C ILE A 120 -5.11 -4.59 -8.62
N PHE A 121 -4.21 -4.03 -9.42
CA PHE A 121 -4.55 -3.27 -10.61
C PHE A 121 -3.71 -3.68 -11.80
N GLU A 122 -4.30 -3.67 -12.99
CA GLU A 122 -3.57 -3.73 -14.25
C GLU A 122 -3.27 -2.30 -14.71
N ILE A 123 -1.99 -2.00 -14.92
CA ILE A 123 -1.52 -0.71 -15.41
C ILE A 123 -1.82 -0.64 -16.91
N GLU A 124 -2.58 0.39 -17.31
CA GLU A 124 -2.85 0.64 -18.72
C GLU A 124 -1.89 1.67 -19.30
N ASN A 125 -1.55 2.71 -18.53
CA ASN A 125 -0.66 3.77 -18.97
C ASN A 125 0.09 4.39 -17.78
N ILE A 126 1.27 4.93 -18.06
CA ILE A 126 2.06 5.72 -17.12
C ILE A 126 2.39 7.03 -17.83
N CYS A 127 2.14 8.16 -17.17
CA CYS A 127 2.44 9.47 -17.74
C CYS A 127 3.04 10.41 -16.71
N GLN A 128 3.62 11.50 -17.19
CA GLN A 128 4.06 12.58 -16.31
C GLN A 128 2.85 13.31 -15.71
N TYR A 129 3.09 14.13 -14.70
CA TYR A 129 2.04 14.97 -14.12
C TYR A 129 1.65 16.11 -15.06
N ASN A 130 0.94 15.79 -16.14
CA ASN A 130 0.61 16.69 -17.25
C ASN A 130 -0.86 16.58 -17.67
N LYS A 131 -1.56 17.73 -17.70
CA LYS A 131 -2.99 17.81 -18.04
C LYS A 131 -3.30 17.32 -19.46
N LYS A 132 -2.53 17.72 -20.47
CA LYS A 132 -2.80 17.37 -21.87
C LYS A 132 -2.66 15.87 -22.09
N GLU A 133 -1.64 15.26 -21.48
CA GLU A 133 -1.40 13.83 -21.59
C GLU A 133 -2.52 13.03 -20.92
N ILE A 134 -2.92 13.41 -19.70
CA ILE A 134 -4.02 12.77 -18.98
C ILE A 134 -5.33 12.87 -19.75
N GLN A 135 -5.67 14.04 -20.30
CA GLN A 135 -6.92 14.21 -21.05
C GLN A 135 -6.95 13.40 -22.35
N ARG A 136 -5.79 13.11 -22.94
CA ARG A 136 -5.67 12.21 -24.09
C ARG A 136 -5.86 10.75 -23.69
N LEU A 137 -5.32 10.34 -22.54
CA LEU A 137 -5.39 8.97 -22.03
C LEU A 137 -6.73 8.64 -21.35
N LEU A 138 -7.43 9.64 -20.82
CA LEU A 138 -8.74 9.55 -20.18
C LEU A 138 -9.72 10.57 -20.79
N PRO A 139 -10.31 10.28 -21.97
CA PRO A 139 -11.22 11.19 -22.65
C PRO A 139 -12.50 11.51 -21.85
N ASP A 140 -12.98 10.57 -21.03
CA ASP A 140 -14.15 10.71 -20.15
C ASP A 140 -13.89 11.57 -18.91
N LYS A 141 -12.61 11.89 -18.64
CA LYS A 141 -12.14 12.74 -17.53
C LYS A 141 -12.65 12.27 -16.16
N LYS A 142 -12.86 10.96 -15.98
CA LYS A 142 -13.33 10.35 -14.74
C LYS A 142 -12.29 9.37 -14.19
N ALA A 143 -11.88 9.57 -12.94
CA ALA A 143 -11.03 8.62 -12.26
C ALA A 143 -11.16 8.70 -10.73
N ASN A 144 -10.95 7.54 -10.10
CA ASN A 144 -10.67 7.43 -8.68
C ASN A 144 -9.18 7.75 -8.45
N ILE A 145 -8.86 8.69 -7.56
CA ILE A 145 -7.47 9.14 -7.37
C ILE A 145 -6.96 8.67 -6.01
N THR A 146 -5.80 8.03 -6.02
CA THR A 146 -5.05 7.67 -4.81
C THR A 146 -3.70 8.36 -4.83
N ILE A 147 -3.29 8.93 -3.69
CA ILE A 147 -2.02 9.61 -3.53
C ILE A 147 -1.08 8.79 -2.65
N ARG A 148 0.17 8.70 -3.06
CA ARG A 148 1.26 8.12 -2.29
C ARG A 148 2.55 8.88 -2.53
N ASN A 149 3.14 9.47 -1.50
CA ASN A 149 4.40 10.23 -1.62
C ASN A 149 4.32 11.26 -2.77
N PHE A 150 3.31 12.13 -2.71
CA PHE A 150 3.03 13.17 -3.70
C PHE A 150 2.73 14.49 -2.97
N PRO A 151 3.17 15.65 -3.49
CA PRO A 151 3.07 16.92 -2.77
C PRO A 151 1.66 17.53 -2.73
N GLU A 152 0.83 17.23 -3.73
CA GLU A 152 -0.53 17.80 -3.86
C GLU A 152 -1.59 16.80 -3.36
N ASN A 153 -2.72 17.32 -2.86
CA ASN A 153 -3.87 16.53 -2.42
C ASN A 153 -4.83 16.20 -3.59
N VAL A 154 -5.86 15.37 -3.34
CA VAL A 154 -6.78 14.89 -4.39
C VAL A 154 -7.52 16.05 -5.06
N ALA A 155 -7.97 17.05 -4.30
CA ALA A 155 -8.73 18.18 -4.83
C ALA A 155 -7.87 19.05 -5.77
N GLU A 156 -6.62 19.29 -5.39
CA GLU A 156 -5.62 20.01 -6.20
C GLU A 156 -5.35 19.27 -7.52
N ILE A 157 -5.09 17.96 -7.45
CA ILE A 157 -4.88 17.12 -8.64
C ILE A 157 -6.10 17.15 -9.57
N ARG A 158 -7.31 16.97 -9.02
CA ARG A 158 -8.56 17.03 -9.81
C ARG A 158 -8.70 18.35 -10.52
N LYS A 159 -8.49 19.47 -9.82
CA LYS A 159 -8.56 20.82 -10.40
C LYS A 159 -7.54 21.01 -11.52
N LYS A 160 -6.28 20.63 -11.27
CA LYS A 160 -5.17 20.83 -12.21
C LYS A 160 -5.30 19.97 -13.46
N LEU A 161 -5.73 18.72 -13.32
CA LEU A 161 -5.93 17.79 -14.43
C LEU A 161 -7.32 17.91 -15.09
N ALA A 162 -8.23 18.68 -14.49
CA ALA A 162 -9.64 18.78 -14.86
C ALA A 162 -10.32 17.40 -14.92
N LEU A 163 -10.18 16.64 -13.83
CA LEU A 163 -10.78 15.33 -13.64
C LEU A 163 -11.93 15.38 -12.64
N THR A 164 -12.94 14.55 -12.87
CA THR A 164 -14.07 14.32 -11.98
C THR A 164 -13.97 12.95 -11.32
N GLU A 165 -14.71 12.77 -10.23
CA GLU A 165 -14.74 11.50 -9.51
C GLU A 165 -15.59 10.44 -10.21
N GLY A 166 -15.26 9.17 -9.96
CA GLY A 166 -15.97 8.02 -10.49
C GLY A 166 -15.32 7.40 -11.72
N GLY A 167 -16.11 6.59 -12.44
CA GLY A 167 -15.62 5.73 -13.51
C GLY A 167 -14.96 4.45 -12.97
N ASN A 168 -14.42 3.64 -13.89
CA ASN A 168 -13.76 2.37 -13.58
C ASN A 168 -12.23 2.46 -13.59
N ARG A 169 -11.68 3.67 -13.76
CA ARG A 169 -10.24 3.93 -13.77
C ARG A 169 -9.76 4.45 -12.44
N TYR A 170 -8.54 4.06 -12.11
CA TYR A 170 -7.80 4.52 -10.97
C TYR A 170 -6.54 5.26 -11.45
N ILE A 171 -6.26 6.39 -10.82
CA ILE A 171 -4.98 7.08 -10.95
C ILE A 171 -4.25 7.00 -9.62
N PHE A 172 -3.04 6.46 -9.65
CA PHE A 172 -2.10 6.58 -8.56
C PHE A 172 -1.14 7.73 -8.86
N ALA A 173 -1.22 8.80 -8.07
CA ALA A 173 -0.27 9.90 -8.11
C ALA A 173 0.84 9.63 -7.10
N CYS A 174 2.06 9.43 -7.59
CA CYS A 174 3.20 9.09 -6.73
C CYS A 174 4.55 9.51 -7.30
N LYS A 175 5.60 9.35 -6.50
CA LYS A 175 6.99 9.34 -6.97
C LYS A 175 7.46 7.94 -7.33
N ASN A 176 8.23 7.84 -8.42
CA ASN A 176 8.95 6.63 -8.79
C ASN A 176 10.32 6.54 -8.06
N LYS A 177 11.12 5.52 -8.38
CA LYS A 177 12.44 5.27 -7.78
C LYS A 177 13.50 6.36 -8.06
N GLU A 178 13.21 7.30 -8.96
CA GLU A 178 14.05 8.44 -9.31
C GLU A 178 13.48 9.77 -8.78
N ASP A 179 12.57 9.72 -7.80
CA ASP A 179 11.89 10.90 -7.23
C ASP A 179 11.02 11.71 -8.22
N LYS A 180 10.79 11.21 -9.44
CA LYS A 180 9.95 11.89 -10.44
C LYS A 180 8.48 11.66 -10.14
N LEU A 181 7.69 12.74 -10.25
CA LEU A 181 6.24 12.70 -10.16
C LEU A 181 5.66 12.01 -11.39
N ILE A 182 4.92 10.92 -11.16
CA ILE A 182 4.24 10.15 -12.19
C ILE A 182 2.78 9.93 -11.82
N LEU A 183 1.96 9.71 -12.84
CA LEU A 183 0.60 9.24 -12.73
C LEU A 183 0.51 7.86 -13.37
N ILE A 184 -0.02 6.90 -12.62
CA ILE A 184 -0.23 5.52 -13.09
C ILE A 184 -1.72 5.30 -13.27
N ILE A 185 -2.15 5.13 -14.52
CA ILE A 185 -3.55 4.91 -14.89
C ILE A 185 -3.78 3.40 -14.95
N CYS A 186 -4.73 2.91 -14.16
CA CYS A 186 -4.95 1.49 -13.98
C CYS A 186 -6.44 1.13 -14.01
N LYS A 187 -6.73 -0.13 -14.28
CA LYS A 187 -8.00 -0.78 -13.96
C LYS A 187 -7.82 -1.65 -12.72
N LYS A 188 -8.81 -1.63 -11.83
CA LYS A 188 -8.84 -2.57 -10.72
C LYS A 188 -9.15 -3.97 -11.25
N ILE A 189 -8.41 -4.97 -10.78
CA ILE A 189 -8.73 -6.38 -10.99
C ILE A 189 -9.61 -6.79 -9.82
N ASP A 190 -10.84 -7.20 -10.11
CA ASP A 190 -11.72 -7.73 -9.08
C ASP A 190 -11.27 -9.14 -8.67
N GLU A 191 -11.29 -9.40 -7.37
CA GLU A 191 -11.03 -10.74 -6.85
C GLU A 191 -12.09 -11.69 -7.41
N LYS A 192 -11.67 -12.84 -7.95
CA LYS A 192 -12.61 -13.90 -8.30
C LYS A 192 -13.31 -14.32 -7.01
N LYS A 193 -14.65 -14.21 -7.01
CA LYS A 193 -15.51 -14.69 -5.93
C LYS A 193 -15.41 -16.20 -5.76
#